data_AF-A0A7Y2XGM0-F1
#
_entry.id   AF-A0A7Y2XGM0-F1
#
_cell.length_a   1.000
_cell.length_b   1.000
_cell.length_c   1.000
_cell.angle_alpha   90.00
_cell.angle_beta   90.00
_cell.angle_gamma   90.00
#
_symmetry.space_group_name_H-M   'P 1'
#
loop_
_entity.id
_entity.type
_entity.pdbx_description
1 polymer ?
#
loop_
_entity_poly.entity_id
_entity_poly.type
_entity_poly.pdbx_seq_one_letter_code
_entity_poly.pdbx_strand_id
1 'polypeptide(L)'
;MNRQIQMPRSLIVLLLGAALLGGCGGTKVLKEPRPMQATQPLAANADQRLRATLDWVIVRHGPGTWAKNADWDEYLLRVSNLSDQPIQITGLIVVDSLTTPIDSQPGRKKLVKGSKKTARRYKDSGLKVKAGRGAGTMLVAGAAVTAVGVSAASAVAYGSILSGTTAGSAGAAVGGVLLLGPVIAVGGVVRGVNNSAVNKQIESRQTQFPLGLPAMEEAALDVFFPLAPSPQRIELTYADDTGEHVLLIDTQTVLDGLHLDGAEASTHSV
;
A
#
# COMPACT_ATOMS: atom_id res chain seq x y z
N MET A 1 58.58 0.98 -28.97
CA MET A 1 58.37 -0.34 -28.33
C MET A 1 56.88 -0.53 -28.09
N ASN A 2 56.21 -1.29 -28.97
CA ASN A 2 54.75 -1.48 -28.96
C ASN A 2 54.46 -2.90 -28.44
N ARG A 3 53.99 -3.04 -27.20
CA ARG A 3 53.58 -4.34 -26.63
C ARG A 3 52.12 -4.60 -26.98
N GLN A 4 51.88 -5.45 -27.98
CA GLN A 4 50.55 -6.02 -28.20
C GLN A 4 50.27 -7.09 -27.14
N ILE A 5 49.27 -6.84 -26.32
CA ILE A 5 48.73 -7.81 -25.36
C ILE A 5 47.79 -8.73 -26.15
N GLN A 6 48.30 -9.89 -26.57
CA GLN A 6 47.46 -10.97 -27.11
C GLN A 6 46.70 -11.62 -25.96
N MET A 7 45.43 -11.25 -25.78
CA MET A 7 44.54 -12.00 -24.91
C MET A 7 44.11 -13.32 -25.60
N PRO A 8 44.18 -14.46 -24.90
CA PRO A 8 43.79 -15.75 -25.47
C PRO A 8 42.29 -15.76 -25.74
N ARG A 9 41.90 -16.12 -26.98
CA ARG A 9 40.50 -16.23 -27.45
C ARG A 9 39.62 -17.08 -26.54
N SER A 10 40.19 -18.02 -25.79
CA SER A 10 39.48 -18.90 -24.86
C SER A 10 38.90 -18.18 -23.63
N LEU A 11 39.45 -17.01 -23.23
CA LEU A 11 38.93 -16.26 -22.08
C LEU A 11 37.65 -15.46 -22.39
N ILE A 12 37.43 -15.12 -23.67
CA ILE A 12 36.25 -14.34 -24.11
C ILE A 12 34.98 -15.19 -24.07
N VAL A 13 35.08 -16.51 -24.28
CA VAL A 13 33.93 -17.43 -24.28
C VAL A 13 33.42 -17.70 -22.85
N LEU A 14 34.30 -17.69 -21.84
CA LEU A 14 33.89 -17.94 -20.45
C LEU A 14 33.19 -16.74 -19.80
N LEU A 15 33.53 -15.51 -20.22
CA LEU A 15 32.90 -14.28 -19.71
C LEU A 15 31.52 -13.99 -20.35
N LEU A 16 31.22 -14.55 -21.52
CA LEU A 16 29.91 -14.41 -22.16
C LEU A 16 28.84 -15.38 -21.59
N GLY A 17 29.25 -16.51 -20.99
CA GLY A 17 28.33 -17.51 -20.45
C GLY A 17 27.68 -17.12 -19.11
N ALA A 18 28.33 -16.28 -18.30
CA ALA A 18 27.84 -15.90 -16.97
C ALA A 18 26.79 -14.77 -16.97
N ALA A 19 26.57 -14.10 -18.11
CA ALA A 19 25.65 -12.95 -18.20
C ALA A 19 24.16 -13.33 -18.43
N LEU A 20 23.84 -14.60 -18.65
CA LEU A 20 22.48 -15.04 -19.05
C LEU A 20 21.57 -15.48 -17.89
N LEU A 21 22.04 -15.50 -16.64
CA LEU A 21 21.24 -15.91 -15.49
C LEU A 21 20.59 -14.75 -14.72
N GLY A 22 20.81 -13.51 -15.15
CA GLY A 22 20.08 -12.33 -14.69
C GLY A 22 18.67 -12.26 -15.27
N GLY A 23 17.89 -13.34 -15.15
CA GLY A 23 16.48 -13.33 -15.54
C GLY A 23 15.75 -12.30 -14.69
N CYS A 24 15.40 -11.16 -15.29
CA CYS A 24 14.41 -10.22 -14.78
C CYS A 24 13.11 -11.01 -14.51
N GLY A 25 12.98 -11.55 -13.31
CA GLY A 25 11.85 -12.37 -12.90
C GLY A 25 10.59 -11.52 -12.98
N GLY A 26 9.86 -11.62 -14.08
CA GLY A 26 8.62 -10.88 -14.27
C GLY A 26 7.61 -11.20 -13.16
N THR A 27 6.71 -10.25 -12.92
CA THR A 27 5.68 -10.39 -11.89
C THR A 27 4.78 -11.61 -12.16
N LYS A 28 4.44 -12.35 -11.11
CA LYS A 28 3.57 -13.54 -11.17
C LYS A 28 2.54 -13.49 -10.06
N VAL A 29 1.32 -13.95 -10.33
CA VAL A 29 0.33 -14.20 -9.27
C VAL A 29 0.85 -15.32 -8.37
N LEU A 30 0.72 -15.15 -7.06
CA LEU A 30 1.05 -16.17 -6.07
C LEU A 30 -0.06 -17.21 -6.03
N LYS A 31 0.33 -18.48 -5.97
CA LYS A 31 -0.60 -19.61 -5.88
C LYS A 31 -1.40 -19.56 -4.58
N GLU A 32 -0.75 -19.14 -3.50
CA GLU A 32 -1.33 -18.96 -2.18
C GLU A 32 -0.95 -17.56 -1.71
N PRO A 33 -1.91 -16.62 -1.61
CA PRO A 33 -1.67 -15.30 -1.04
C PRO A 33 -1.14 -15.43 0.39
N ARG A 34 -0.25 -14.52 0.80
CA ARG A 34 0.22 -14.52 2.19
C ARG A 34 -0.93 -14.09 3.11
N PRO A 35 -1.19 -14.80 4.22
CA PRO A 35 -2.26 -14.42 5.13
C PRO A 35 -2.00 -13.01 5.69
N MET A 36 -3.07 -12.25 5.86
CA MET A 36 -3.07 -10.94 6.50
C MET A 36 -3.89 -11.06 7.78
N GLN A 37 -3.36 -10.56 8.89
CA GLN A 37 -4.10 -10.42 10.15
C GLN A 37 -4.17 -8.92 10.47
N ALA A 38 -5.02 -8.19 9.76
CA ALA A 38 -5.30 -6.80 10.12
C ALA A 38 -6.35 -6.81 11.23
N THR A 39 -5.93 -6.57 12.47
CA THR A 39 -6.85 -6.44 13.62
C THR A 39 -7.18 -4.99 13.93
N GLN A 40 -6.37 -4.04 13.47
CA GLN A 40 -6.52 -2.59 13.69
C GLN A 40 -6.03 -1.79 12.48
N PRO A 41 -6.61 -0.59 12.22
CA PRO A 41 -6.12 0.27 11.16
C PRO A 41 -4.72 0.81 11.49
N LEU A 42 -3.88 0.96 10.46
CA LEU A 42 -2.56 1.58 10.56
C LEU A 42 -2.66 3.08 10.87
N ALA A 43 -3.62 3.76 10.25
CA ALA A 43 -3.88 5.18 10.48
C ALA A 43 -5.35 5.49 10.25
N ALA A 44 -5.83 6.59 10.83
CA ALA A 44 -7.19 7.06 10.64
C ALA A 44 -7.26 8.57 10.75
N ASN A 45 -8.21 9.17 10.04
CA ASN A 45 -8.65 10.52 10.31
C ASN A 45 -10.15 10.66 10.04
N ALA A 46 -10.77 11.70 10.57
CA ALA A 46 -12.15 12.05 10.29
C ALA A 46 -12.35 13.56 10.31
N ASP A 47 -13.30 14.04 9.52
CA ASP A 47 -13.89 15.35 9.67
C ASP A 47 -15.37 15.21 10.04
N GLN A 48 -16.18 16.25 9.82
CA GLN A 48 -17.61 16.24 10.13
C GLN A 48 -18.44 15.34 9.21
N ARG A 49 -17.93 15.00 8.03
CA ARG A 49 -18.68 14.34 6.93
C ARG A 49 -18.12 12.97 6.58
N LEU A 50 -16.82 12.76 6.77
CA LEU A 50 -16.14 11.56 6.31
C LEU A 50 -15.14 11.09 7.36
N ARG A 51 -15.19 9.79 7.63
CA ARG A 51 -14.11 9.06 8.31
C ARG A 51 -13.37 8.22 7.28
N ALA A 52 -12.05 8.18 7.37
CA ALA A 52 -11.22 7.29 6.57
C ALA A 52 -10.17 6.59 7.43
N THR A 53 -9.99 5.29 7.20
CA THR A 53 -8.94 4.49 7.82
C THR A 53 -8.05 3.88 6.75
N LEU A 54 -6.74 3.92 6.98
CA LEU A 54 -5.78 3.08 6.28
C LEU A 54 -5.70 1.77 7.04
N ASP A 55 -6.32 0.71 6.53
CA ASP A 55 -6.32 -0.57 7.21
C ASP A 55 -5.02 -1.33 6.99
N TRP A 56 -4.48 -1.29 5.75
CA TRP A 56 -3.24 -1.99 5.42
C TRP A 56 -2.57 -1.44 4.16
N VAL A 57 -1.26 -1.69 4.01
CA VAL A 57 -0.52 -1.52 2.76
C VAL A 57 0.09 -2.86 2.35
N ILE A 58 -0.42 -3.43 1.26
CA ILE A 58 0.16 -4.64 0.66
C ILE A 58 1.36 -4.22 -0.18
N VAL A 59 2.54 -4.70 0.21
CA VAL A 59 3.80 -4.44 -0.47
C VAL A 59 4.48 -5.72 -0.92
N ARG A 60 5.54 -5.57 -1.73
CA ARG A 60 6.35 -6.70 -2.19
C ARG A 60 6.83 -7.57 -1.03
N HIS A 61 6.56 -8.86 -1.10
CA HIS A 61 6.98 -9.84 -0.08
C HIS A 61 6.44 -9.53 1.33
N GLY A 62 5.40 -8.71 1.47
CA GLY A 62 4.70 -8.45 2.73
C GLY A 62 3.50 -9.37 2.95
N PRO A 63 2.85 -9.32 4.13
CA PRO A 63 1.54 -9.92 4.37
C PRO A 63 0.49 -9.43 3.36
N GLY A 64 -0.46 -10.28 2.99
CA GLY A 64 -1.49 -9.98 1.99
C GLY A 64 -1.01 -10.00 0.54
N THR A 65 0.31 -10.11 0.28
CA THR A 65 0.83 -10.08 -1.08
C THR A 65 0.26 -11.24 -1.90
N TRP A 66 -0.28 -10.92 -3.08
CA TRP A 66 -0.78 -11.87 -4.07
C TRP A 66 0.05 -11.85 -5.36
N ALA A 67 1.02 -10.93 -5.48
CA ALA A 67 1.89 -10.78 -6.65
C ALA A 67 3.37 -10.85 -6.28
N LYS A 68 4.11 -11.81 -6.85
CA LYS A 68 5.56 -11.91 -6.72
C LYS A 68 6.23 -10.78 -7.51
N ASN A 69 7.27 -10.15 -6.93
CA ASN A 69 8.02 -9.07 -7.57
C ASN A 69 7.12 -7.88 -7.98
N ALA A 70 6.13 -7.53 -7.16
CA ALA A 70 5.37 -6.29 -7.33
C ALA A 70 6.31 -5.08 -7.14
N ASP A 71 6.46 -4.22 -8.15
CA ASP A 71 7.11 -2.91 -8.00
C ASP A 71 6.02 -1.84 -7.86
N TRP A 72 5.11 -2.04 -6.92
CA TRP A 72 3.99 -1.17 -6.60
C TRP A 72 3.46 -1.53 -5.22
N ASP A 73 2.64 -0.64 -4.69
CA ASP A 73 1.95 -0.81 -3.43
C ASP A 73 0.44 -0.83 -3.69
N GLU A 74 -0.28 -1.52 -2.81
CA GLU A 74 -1.73 -1.60 -2.81
C GLU A 74 -2.21 -1.17 -1.43
N TYR A 75 -2.97 -0.07 -1.40
CA TYR A 75 -3.46 0.56 -0.18
C TYR A 75 -4.92 0.12 0.03
N LEU A 76 -5.18 -0.48 1.19
CA LEU A 76 -6.50 -0.90 1.61
C LEU A 76 -7.04 0.11 2.61
N LEU A 77 -8.12 0.79 2.25
CA LEU A 77 -8.77 1.78 3.09
C LEU A 77 -10.23 1.41 3.33
N ARG A 78 -10.79 1.96 4.40
CA ARG A 78 -12.24 2.05 4.58
C ARG A 78 -12.63 3.51 4.74
N VAL A 79 -13.75 3.88 4.12
CA VAL A 79 -14.33 5.21 4.21
C VAL A 79 -15.77 5.09 4.67
N SER A 80 -16.17 5.89 5.66
CA SER A 80 -17.53 5.90 6.20
C SER A 80 -18.08 7.32 6.06
N ASN A 81 -19.20 7.45 5.33
CA ASN A 81 -19.94 8.70 5.25
C ASN A 81 -20.66 8.92 6.59
N LEU A 82 -20.35 10.04 7.24
CA LEU A 82 -20.91 10.44 8.53
C LEU A 82 -22.09 11.42 8.36
N SER A 83 -22.37 11.83 7.13
CA SER A 83 -23.45 12.78 6.80
C SER A 83 -24.74 12.06 6.38
N ASP A 84 -25.84 12.81 6.43
CA ASP A 84 -27.16 12.41 5.96
C ASP A 84 -27.35 12.63 4.45
N GLN A 85 -26.33 13.13 3.76
CA GLN A 85 -26.30 13.32 2.31
C GLN A 85 -25.30 12.37 1.65
N PRO A 86 -25.51 11.97 0.38
CA PRO A 86 -24.51 11.22 -0.36
C PRO A 86 -23.27 12.09 -0.64
N ILE A 87 -22.09 11.48 -0.58
CA ILE A 87 -20.83 12.12 -1.00
C ILE A 87 -20.22 11.36 -2.19
N GLN A 88 -19.31 12.00 -2.91
CA GLN A 88 -18.50 11.35 -3.94
C GLN A 88 -17.04 11.39 -3.56
N ILE A 89 -16.41 10.24 -3.41
CA ILE A 89 -14.96 10.16 -3.32
C ILE A 89 -14.38 10.36 -4.72
N THR A 90 -13.65 11.45 -4.94
CA THR A 90 -13.18 11.87 -6.27
C THR A 90 -11.76 11.43 -6.54
N GLY A 91 -10.95 11.20 -5.50
CA GLY A 91 -9.56 10.78 -5.69
C GLY A 91 -8.83 10.40 -4.41
N LEU A 92 -7.68 9.78 -4.61
CA LEU A 92 -6.75 9.39 -3.56
C LEU A 92 -5.31 9.57 -4.07
N ILE A 93 -4.49 10.30 -3.33
CA ILE A 93 -3.06 10.41 -3.58
C ILE A 93 -2.24 10.03 -2.35
N VAL A 94 -1.02 9.55 -2.59
CA VAL A 94 -0.03 9.30 -1.53
C VAL A 94 1.08 10.32 -1.66
N VAL A 95 1.46 10.97 -0.56
CA VAL A 95 2.59 11.91 -0.53
C VAL A 95 3.80 11.24 0.11
N ASP A 96 4.88 11.12 -0.66
CA ASP A 96 6.11 10.46 -0.21
C ASP A 96 6.99 11.33 0.70
N SER A 97 8.09 10.77 1.23
CA SER A 97 9.00 11.52 2.10
C SER A 97 9.75 12.67 1.45
N LEU A 98 9.75 12.76 0.12
CA LEU A 98 10.27 13.91 -0.63
C LEU A 98 9.14 14.89 -0.99
N THR A 99 8.00 14.82 -0.29
CA THR A 99 6.81 15.66 -0.49
C THR A 99 6.23 15.58 -1.91
N THR A 100 6.55 14.52 -2.65
CA THR A 100 6.03 14.35 -4.01
C THR A 100 4.69 13.64 -3.97
N PRO A 101 3.62 14.22 -4.55
CA PRO A 101 2.35 13.52 -4.70
C PRO A 101 2.47 12.39 -5.72
N ILE A 102 1.91 11.23 -5.38
CA ILE A 102 1.90 10.03 -6.20
C ILE A 102 0.43 9.66 -6.45
N ASP A 103 0.00 9.81 -7.70
CA ASP A 103 -1.33 9.39 -8.13
C ASP A 103 -1.46 7.87 -8.21
N SER A 104 -2.68 7.39 -7.99
CA SER A 104 -3.05 6.01 -8.32
C SER A 104 -2.89 5.75 -9.82
N GLN A 105 -2.54 4.52 -10.19
CA GLN A 105 -2.29 4.19 -11.60
C GLN A 105 -2.98 2.88 -12.01
N PRO A 106 -3.75 2.88 -13.11
CA PRO A 106 -4.36 1.66 -13.59
C PRO A 106 -3.32 0.78 -14.27
N GLY A 107 -3.31 -0.49 -13.86
CA GLY A 107 -2.58 -1.54 -14.55
C GLY A 107 -1.08 -1.55 -14.30
N ARG A 108 -0.52 -2.76 -14.43
CA ARG A 108 0.85 -3.09 -14.03
C ARG A 108 1.91 -2.21 -14.70
N LYS A 109 1.75 -1.93 -16.00
CA LYS A 109 2.79 -1.22 -16.78
C LYS A 109 2.97 0.22 -16.29
N LYS A 110 1.88 0.92 -15.96
CA LYS A 110 1.93 2.29 -15.45
C LYS A 110 2.53 2.32 -14.06
N LEU A 111 2.09 1.42 -13.18
CA LEU A 111 2.64 1.25 -11.82
C LEU A 111 4.15 1.04 -11.84
N VAL A 112 4.64 0.04 -12.60
CA VAL A 112 6.09 -0.24 -12.71
C VAL A 112 6.87 0.95 -13.30
N LYS A 113 6.31 1.65 -14.30
CA LYS A 113 6.96 2.84 -14.88
C LYS A 113 7.03 3.97 -13.85
N GLY A 114 5.98 4.18 -13.08
CA GLY A 114 5.94 5.14 -11.97
C GLY A 114 7.00 4.82 -10.93
N SER A 115 7.08 3.57 -10.48
CA SER A 115 8.04 3.14 -9.45
C SER A 115 9.49 3.32 -9.88
N LYS A 116 9.79 3.10 -11.17
CA LYS A 116 11.10 3.40 -11.74
C LYS A 116 11.42 4.89 -11.75
N LYS A 117 10.43 5.76 -11.98
CA LYS A 117 10.61 7.21 -11.86
C LYS A 117 10.87 7.60 -10.40
N THR A 118 10.10 7.06 -9.46
CA THR A 118 10.32 7.28 -8.02
C THR A 118 11.73 6.85 -7.60
N ALA A 119 12.15 5.64 -7.97
CA ALA A 119 13.48 5.14 -7.63
C ALA A 119 14.62 6.01 -8.19
N ARG A 120 14.44 6.61 -9.38
CA ARG A 120 15.40 7.59 -9.93
C ARG A 120 15.44 8.88 -9.12
N ARG A 121 14.27 9.47 -8.83
CA ARG A 121 14.16 10.70 -8.01
C ARG A 121 14.87 10.55 -6.65
N TYR A 122 14.64 9.42 -5.97
CA TYR A 122 15.29 9.15 -4.69
C TYR A 122 16.79 8.94 -4.84
N LYS A 123 17.23 8.24 -5.89
CA LYS A 123 18.67 8.08 -6.19
C LYS A 123 19.34 9.43 -6.39
N ASP A 124 18.69 10.36 -7.09
CA ASP A 124 19.20 11.72 -7.30
C ASP A 124 19.28 12.52 -5.99
N SER A 125 18.57 12.08 -4.94
CA SER A 125 18.60 12.63 -3.58
C SER A 125 19.52 11.83 -2.64
N GLY A 126 20.37 10.93 -3.15
CA GLY A 126 21.28 10.11 -2.35
C GLY A 126 20.62 8.94 -1.59
N LEU A 127 19.35 8.66 -1.86
CA LEU A 127 18.58 7.60 -1.19
C LEU A 127 18.34 6.43 -2.14
N LYS A 128 18.26 5.22 -1.59
CA LYS A 128 18.04 4.01 -2.38
C LYS A 128 16.67 3.41 -2.07
N VAL A 129 15.88 3.21 -3.13
CA VAL A 129 14.55 2.60 -3.03
C VAL A 129 14.63 1.09 -3.27
N LYS A 130 14.05 0.31 -2.36
CA LYS A 130 13.87 -1.14 -2.50
C LYS A 130 12.45 -1.54 -2.09
N ALA A 131 11.67 -1.98 -3.07
CA ALA A 131 10.30 -2.46 -2.87
C ALA A 131 10.19 -3.48 -1.72
N GLY A 132 9.26 -3.23 -0.78
CA GLY A 132 8.95 -4.07 0.37
C GLY A 132 9.93 -3.96 1.54
N ARG A 133 10.99 -3.15 1.45
CA ARG A 133 11.83 -2.85 2.63
C ARG A 133 11.01 -2.04 3.63
N GLY A 134 11.21 -2.27 4.93
CA GLY A 134 10.40 -1.65 5.98
C GLY A 134 9.03 -2.30 6.20
N ALA A 135 8.58 -3.21 5.34
CA ALA A 135 7.25 -3.84 5.49
C ALA A 135 7.04 -4.60 6.82
N GLY A 136 8.13 -5.08 7.44
CA GLY A 136 8.08 -5.81 8.70
C GLY A 136 7.79 -4.92 9.92
N THR A 137 8.09 -3.63 9.87
CA THR A 137 7.85 -2.70 10.99
C THR A 137 6.38 -2.24 11.05
N MET A 138 5.66 -2.28 9.92
CA MET A 138 4.22 -1.97 9.87
C MET A 138 3.36 -2.87 10.79
N LEU A 139 3.81 -4.10 11.08
CA LEU A 139 3.12 -5.03 11.97
C LEU A 139 3.17 -4.62 13.46
N VAL A 140 4.12 -3.76 13.85
CA VAL A 140 4.35 -3.39 15.27
C VAL A 140 3.67 -2.07 15.62
N ALA A 141 3.39 -1.20 14.64
CA ALA A 141 2.90 0.16 14.86
C ALA A 141 1.39 0.28 15.19
N GLY A 142 0.61 -0.81 15.10
CA GLY A 142 -0.84 -0.81 15.30
C GLY A 142 -1.32 -0.65 16.76
N ALA A 143 -0.59 0.04 17.63
CA ALA A 143 -0.88 0.11 19.07
C ALA A 143 -1.36 1.48 19.58
N ALA A 144 -1.42 2.53 18.76
CA ALA A 144 -1.84 3.85 19.23
C ALA A 144 -2.53 4.68 18.13
N VAL A 145 -3.80 4.39 17.85
CA VAL A 145 -4.67 5.32 17.10
C VAL A 145 -5.61 6.00 18.10
N THR A 146 -5.18 7.11 18.68
CA THR A 146 -6.06 8.06 19.37
C THR A 146 -6.80 8.87 18.30
N ALA A 147 -8.07 8.54 18.05
CA ALA A 147 -8.96 9.40 17.27
C ALA A 147 -9.22 10.69 18.08
N VAL A 148 -8.48 11.75 17.77
CA VAL A 148 -8.73 13.07 18.35
C VAL A 148 -9.80 13.77 17.51
N GLY A 149 -10.99 13.90 18.10
CA GLY A 149 -11.91 15.01 17.80
C GLY A 149 -13.00 14.75 16.76
N VAL A 150 -14.14 14.23 17.20
CA VAL A 150 -15.45 14.77 16.79
C VAL A 150 -16.35 14.79 18.02
N SER A 151 -16.92 15.97 18.29
CA SER A 151 -17.78 16.31 19.42
C SER A 151 -18.98 15.37 19.61
N ALA A 152 -19.31 15.15 20.88
CA ALA A 152 -20.40 14.31 21.36
C ALA A 152 -21.78 14.70 20.79
N ALA A 153 -22.30 13.90 19.84
CA ALA A 153 -23.75 13.82 19.56
C ALA A 153 -24.21 12.58 18.76
N SER A 154 -23.34 11.67 18.31
CA SER A 154 -23.77 10.40 17.70
C SER A 154 -23.01 9.22 18.28
N ALA A 155 -23.49 8.75 19.43
CA ALA A 155 -23.14 7.44 19.96
C ALA A 155 -23.77 6.35 19.07
N VAL A 156 -23.08 5.98 18.00
CA VAL A 156 -23.26 4.67 17.37
C VAL A 156 -21.96 3.91 17.58
N ALA A 157 -22.09 2.87 18.41
CA ALA A 157 -21.08 1.98 18.95
C ALA A 157 -19.85 1.72 18.06
N TYR A 158 -18.70 2.22 18.50
CA TYR A 158 -17.44 1.49 18.35
C TYR A 158 -16.91 1.25 19.75
N GLY A 159 -17.18 0.04 20.24
CA GLY A 159 -16.82 -0.42 21.57
C GLY A 159 -15.31 -0.38 21.80
N SER A 160 -14.94 0.38 22.81
CA SER A 160 -13.71 0.24 23.57
C SER A 160 -13.64 -1.18 24.14
N ILE A 161 -12.80 -2.04 23.55
CA ILE A 161 -12.34 -3.26 24.21
C ILE A 161 -11.26 -2.82 25.20
N LEU A 162 -11.64 -2.64 26.46
CA LEU A 162 -10.76 -2.78 27.62
C LEU A 162 -11.61 -2.85 28.88
N SER A 163 -11.36 -3.90 29.69
CA SER A 163 -11.78 -4.11 31.07
C SER A 163 -13.12 -4.81 31.34
N GLY A 164 -13.01 -6.00 31.96
CA GLY A 164 -13.79 -6.30 33.16
C GLY A 164 -15.00 -7.21 32.98
N THR A 165 -14.84 -8.46 33.39
CA THR A 165 -15.90 -9.43 33.69
C THR A 165 -16.98 -8.86 34.62
N THR A 166 -18.23 -8.79 34.18
CA THR A 166 -19.42 -9.06 35.00
C THR A 166 -20.58 -9.52 34.12
N ALA A 167 -21.40 -10.39 34.70
CA ALA A 167 -22.40 -11.23 34.06
C ALA A 167 -23.64 -10.47 33.56
N GLY A 168 -24.26 -11.03 32.51
CA GLY A 168 -25.71 -11.02 32.33
C GLY A 168 -26.29 -9.92 31.44
N SER A 169 -26.42 -10.19 30.15
CA SER A 169 -27.69 -10.07 29.40
C SER A 169 -27.42 -10.34 27.91
N ALA A 170 -28.37 -11.01 27.25
CA ALA A 170 -28.29 -11.43 25.87
C ALA A 170 -28.15 -10.24 24.91
N GLY A 171 -27.13 -10.26 24.06
CA GLY A 171 -26.95 -9.24 23.02
C GLY A 171 -25.78 -9.54 22.10
N ALA A 172 -26.09 -9.92 20.86
CA ALA A 172 -25.28 -9.87 19.65
C ALA A 172 -23.94 -10.64 19.63
N ALA A 173 -23.99 -11.84 19.07
CA ALA A 173 -22.83 -12.42 18.39
C ALA A 173 -22.49 -11.57 17.15
N VAL A 174 -21.42 -10.77 17.23
CA VAL A 174 -20.69 -10.31 16.04
C VAL A 174 -19.19 -10.18 16.36
N GLY A 175 -18.65 -11.21 17.02
CA GLY A 175 -17.22 -11.52 16.95
C GLY A 175 -16.89 -12.21 15.63
N GLY A 176 -17.24 -11.58 14.52
CA GLY A 176 -16.91 -12.06 13.19
C GLY A 176 -15.54 -11.51 12.83
N VAL A 177 -14.54 -12.40 12.71
CA VAL A 177 -13.32 -12.12 11.96
C VAL A 177 -13.77 -11.72 10.55
N LEU A 178 -13.83 -10.40 10.29
CA LEU A 178 -14.00 -9.87 8.95
C LEU A 178 -12.73 -10.25 8.19
N LEU A 179 -12.80 -11.34 7.43
CA LEU A 179 -11.85 -11.65 6.37
C LEU A 179 -12.03 -10.57 5.28
N LEU A 180 -11.45 -9.38 5.50
CA LEU A 180 -11.39 -8.27 4.55
C LEU A 180 -10.41 -8.57 3.42
N GLY A 181 -10.55 -9.72 2.78
CA GLY A 181 -9.70 -10.13 1.69
C GLY A 181 -10.47 -11.01 0.71
N PRO A 182 -10.43 -10.71 -0.61
CA PRO A 182 -10.94 -11.64 -1.59
C PRO A 182 -10.17 -12.97 -1.48
N VAL A 183 -10.89 -14.05 -1.19
CA VAL A 183 -10.35 -15.42 -1.24
C VAL A 183 -10.18 -15.77 -2.71
N ILE A 184 -8.97 -15.59 -3.23
CA ILE A 184 -8.68 -15.91 -4.63
C ILE A 184 -8.37 -17.42 -4.75
N ALA A 185 -9.34 -18.19 -5.24
CA ALA A 185 -9.11 -19.54 -5.73
C ALA A 185 -8.47 -19.49 -7.12
N VAL A 186 -7.16 -19.77 -7.22
CA VAL A 186 -6.48 -19.94 -8.52
C VAL A 186 -6.19 -21.40 -8.78
N GLY A 187 -6.97 -22.00 -9.70
CA GLY A 187 -6.65 -23.28 -10.32
C GLY A 187 -5.60 -23.12 -11.44
N GLY A 188 -4.69 -24.09 -11.55
CA GLY A 188 -3.85 -24.32 -12.74
C GLY A 188 -2.40 -23.83 -12.65
N VAL A 189 -1.46 -24.75 -12.91
CA VAL A 189 -0.01 -24.48 -12.97
C VAL A 189 0.32 -23.79 -14.29
N VAL A 190 0.69 -22.50 -14.23
CA VAL A 190 1.34 -21.83 -15.36
C VAL A 190 2.68 -21.27 -14.90
N ARG A 191 3.78 -21.93 -15.26
CA ARG A 191 5.16 -21.53 -14.90
C ARG A 191 5.66 -20.25 -15.61
N GLY A 192 4.84 -19.62 -16.45
CA GLY A 192 5.17 -18.40 -17.21
C GLY A 192 4.96 -17.09 -16.43
N VAL A 193 5.61 -16.01 -16.87
CA VAL A 193 5.31 -14.64 -16.44
C VAL A 193 3.91 -14.28 -16.96
N ASN A 194 2.90 -14.30 -16.10
CA ASN A 194 1.53 -14.03 -16.51
C ASN A 194 1.15 -12.57 -16.25
N ASN A 195 1.76 -11.67 -17.04
CA ASN A 195 1.54 -10.22 -16.91
C ASN A 195 0.08 -9.83 -17.14
N SER A 196 -0.64 -10.53 -18.01
CA SER A 196 -2.05 -10.27 -18.25
C SER A 196 -2.92 -10.70 -17.07
N ALA A 197 -2.64 -11.83 -16.42
CA ALA A 197 -3.34 -12.20 -15.18
C ALA A 197 -3.09 -11.19 -14.06
N VAL A 198 -1.85 -10.74 -13.87
CA VAL A 198 -1.55 -9.68 -12.90
C VAL A 198 -2.32 -8.40 -13.22
N ASN A 199 -2.38 -8.01 -14.49
CA ASN A 199 -3.10 -6.81 -14.89
C ASN A 199 -4.62 -6.96 -14.65
N LYS A 200 -5.20 -8.11 -14.98
CA LYS A 200 -6.61 -8.42 -14.70
C LYS A 200 -6.92 -8.36 -13.21
N GLN A 201 -6.00 -8.87 -12.37
CA GLN A 201 -6.16 -8.81 -10.91
C GLN A 201 -6.13 -7.36 -10.40
N ILE A 202 -5.21 -6.53 -10.90
CA ILE A 202 -5.21 -5.08 -10.58
C ILE A 202 -6.53 -4.45 -11.02
N GLU A 203 -6.98 -4.70 -12.26
CA GLU A 203 -8.23 -4.14 -12.80
C GLU A 203 -9.46 -4.58 -12.00
N SER A 204 -9.51 -5.83 -11.54
CA SER A 204 -10.64 -6.32 -10.75
C SER A 204 -10.67 -5.80 -9.31
N ARG A 205 -9.52 -5.39 -8.79
CA ARG A 205 -9.35 -4.95 -7.39
C ARG A 205 -9.44 -3.43 -7.26
N GLN A 206 -8.84 -2.71 -8.21
CA GLN A 206 -8.74 -1.27 -8.22
C GLN A 206 -10.10 -0.59 -8.13
N THR A 207 -10.30 0.18 -7.05
CA THR A 207 -11.41 1.12 -6.93
C THR A 207 -11.37 2.11 -8.09
N GLN A 208 -12.52 2.27 -8.74
CA GLN A 208 -12.73 3.27 -9.79
C GLN A 208 -13.23 4.56 -9.16
N PHE A 209 -12.62 5.68 -9.53
CA PHE A 209 -13.06 7.02 -9.11
C PHE A 209 -13.73 7.75 -10.29
N PRO A 210 -14.76 8.59 -10.03
CA PRO A 210 -15.35 8.87 -8.73
C PRO A 210 -16.17 7.68 -8.18
N LEU A 211 -16.21 7.53 -6.85
CA LEU A 211 -17.00 6.54 -6.14
C LEU A 211 -18.09 7.24 -5.34
N GLY A 212 -19.36 6.97 -5.65
CA GLY A 212 -20.48 7.44 -4.84
C GLY A 212 -20.56 6.66 -3.52
N LEU A 213 -20.71 7.39 -2.41
CA LEU A 213 -20.88 6.82 -1.08
C LEU A 213 -22.19 7.36 -0.50
N PRO A 214 -23.24 6.51 -0.38
CA PRO A 214 -24.53 6.93 0.17
C PRO A 214 -24.41 7.47 1.60
N ALA A 215 -25.44 8.20 2.03
CA ALA A 215 -25.54 8.72 3.38
C ALA A 215 -25.41 7.58 4.40
N MET A 216 -24.62 7.81 5.46
CA MET A 216 -24.44 6.85 6.57
C MET A 216 -23.91 5.46 6.16
N GLU A 217 -23.32 5.33 4.96
CA GLU A 217 -22.74 4.06 4.48
C GLU A 217 -21.22 4.02 4.52
N GLU A 218 -20.66 2.81 4.45
CA GLU A 218 -19.24 2.53 4.42
C GLU A 218 -18.85 1.79 3.13
N ALA A 219 -17.67 2.11 2.60
CA ALA A 219 -17.07 1.40 1.48
C ALA A 219 -15.60 1.06 1.73
N ALA A 220 -15.16 -0.08 1.20
CA ALA A 220 -13.75 -0.44 1.13
C ALA A 220 -13.13 0.09 -0.17
N LEU A 221 -11.93 0.66 -0.07
CA LEU A 221 -11.13 1.11 -1.20
C LEU A 221 -9.89 0.22 -1.33
N ASP A 222 -9.58 -0.20 -2.55
CA ASP A 222 -8.38 -0.94 -2.91
C ASP A 222 -7.70 -0.16 -4.05
N VAL A 223 -6.60 0.52 -3.73
CA VAL A 223 -5.99 1.51 -4.62
C VAL A 223 -4.51 1.20 -4.85
N PHE A 224 -4.12 1.12 -6.12
CA PHE A 224 -2.76 0.78 -6.52
C PHE A 224 -1.92 2.03 -6.82
N PHE A 225 -0.76 2.11 -6.20
CA PHE A 225 0.20 3.20 -6.37
C PHE A 225 1.55 2.68 -6.86
N PRO A 226 2.26 3.43 -7.71
CA PRO A 226 3.71 3.31 -7.78
C PRO A 226 4.33 3.34 -6.38
N LEU A 227 5.53 2.77 -6.22
CA LEU A 227 6.23 2.79 -4.94
C LEU A 227 6.31 4.23 -4.41
N ALA A 228 5.85 4.41 -3.17
CA ALA A 228 5.91 5.66 -2.42
C ALA A 228 6.81 5.45 -1.19
N PRO A 229 8.11 5.83 -1.24
CA PRO A 229 9.01 5.59 -0.13
C PRO A 229 8.69 6.48 1.07
N SER A 230 8.65 5.87 2.25
CA SER A 230 8.35 6.49 3.55
C SER A 230 7.20 7.52 3.48
N PRO A 231 5.98 7.11 3.08
CA PRO A 231 4.86 8.01 2.90
C PRO A 231 4.55 8.84 4.15
N GLN A 232 4.36 10.14 3.96
CA GLN A 232 4.05 11.07 5.05
C GLN A 232 2.54 11.14 5.31
N ARG A 233 1.74 11.14 4.24
CA ARG A 233 0.28 11.21 4.34
C ARG A 233 -0.40 10.66 3.09
N ILE A 234 -1.68 10.35 3.27
CA ILE A 234 -2.64 10.12 2.19
C ILE A 234 -3.57 11.32 2.13
N GLU A 235 -3.87 11.79 0.92
CA GLU A 235 -4.88 12.83 0.70
C GLU A 235 -6.07 12.19 -0.02
N LEU A 236 -7.22 12.17 0.64
CA LEU A 236 -8.49 11.66 0.14
C LEU A 236 -9.36 12.85 -0.25
N THR A 237 -9.63 13.00 -1.53
CA THR A 237 -10.49 14.06 -2.06
C THR A 237 -11.91 13.54 -2.20
N TYR A 238 -12.87 14.32 -1.72
CA TYR A 238 -14.28 14.02 -1.86
C TYR A 238 -15.09 15.29 -2.12
N ALA A 239 -16.29 15.13 -2.67
CA ALA A 239 -17.20 16.22 -2.95
C ALA A 239 -18.60 15.93 -2.37
N ASP A 240 -19.25 16.97 -1.90
CA ASP A 240 -20.65 17.00 -1.49
C ASP A 240 -21.38 18.19 -2.14
N ASP A 241 -22.56 18.54 -1.63
CA ASP A 241 -23.33 19.71 -2.08
C ASP A 241 -22.67 21.06 -1.74
N THR A 242 -21.75 21.07 -0.77
CA THR A 242 -21.03 22.28 -0.33
C THR A 242 -19.72 22.52 -1.10
N GLY A 243 -19.20 21.51 -1.79
CA GLY A 243 -18.02 21.64 -2.65
C GLY A 243 -17.05 20.47 -2.53
N GLU A 244 -15.81 20.71 -2.94
CA GLU A 244 -14.71 19.75 -2.83
C GLU A 244 -13.96 19.92 -1.51
N HIS A 245 -13.60 18.80 -0.89
CA HIS A 245 -12.91 18.71 0.39
C HIS A 245 -11.73 17.75 0.30
N VAL A 246 -10.77 17.90 1.20
CA VAL A 246 -9.61 17.02 1.31
C VAL A 246 -9.47 16.56 2.76
N LEU A 247 -9.52 15.24 2.96
CA LEU A 247 -9.22 14.61 4.24
C LEU A 247 -7.78 14.06 4.21
N LEU A 248 -6.96 14.46 5.17
CA LEU A 248 -5.55 14.05 5.27
C LEU A 248 -5.39 12.92 6.29
N ILE A 249 -4.82 11.79 5.91
CA ILE A 249 -4.49 10.70 6.86
C ILE A 249 -2.97 10.72 7.07
N ASP A 250 -2.52 10.98 8.29
CA ASP A 250 -1.09 10.92 8.63
C ASP A 250 -0.61 9.47 8.61
N THR A 251 0.41 9.20 7.79
CA THR A 251 1.03 7.88 7.69
C THR A 251 2.50 7.89 8.10
N GLN A 252 3.05 9.05 8.48
CA GLN A 252 4.47 9.25 8.67
C GLN A 252 5.04 8.29 9.71
N THR A 253 4.36 8.16 10.85
CA THR A 253 4.82 7.30 11.95
C THR A 253 4.74 5.82 11.59
N VAL A 254 3.65 5.40 10.94
CA VAL A 254 3.35 3.97 10.74
C VAL A 254 3.97 3.38 9.48
N LEU A 255 4.31 4.22 8.50
CA LEU A 255 4.99 3.83 7.26
C LEU A 255 6.43 4.39 7.17
N ASP A 256 7.02 4.80 8.30
CA ASP A 256 8.39 5.30 8.34
C ASP A 256 9.39 4.27 7.78
N GLY A 257 10.31 4.73 6.95
CA GLY A 257 11.33 3.89 6.32
C GLY A 257 10.80 2.89 5.28
N LEU A 258 9.50 2.89 4.96
CA LEU A 258 8.94 2.01 3.92
C LEU A 258 9.66 2.25 2.59
N HIS A 259 10.08 1.16 1.95
CA HIS A 259 10.89 1.11 0.72
C HIS A 259 12.28 1.76 0.77
N LEU A 260 12.72 2.31 1.89
CA LEU A 260 14.04 2.92 1.99
C LEU A 260 15.07 1.88 2.44
N ASP A 261 16.01 1.59 1.55
CA ASP A 261 17.40 1.96 1.82
C ASP A 261 17.72 2.60 3.17
N GLY A 262 17.84 1.91 4.32
CA GLY A 262 18.33 2.59 5.53
C GLY A 262 19.61 3.32 5.14
N ALA A 263 19.63 4.65 5.25
CA ALA A 263 20.81 5.42 4.87
C ALA A 263 21.98 4.78 5.60
N GLU A 264 23.01 4.32 4.89
CA GLU A 264 24.29 4.13 5.56
C GLU A 264 24.52 5.43 6.31
N ALA A 265 24.61 5.34 7.63
CA ALA A 265 24.98 6.45 8.46
C ALA A 265 26.31 6.96 7.89
N SER A 266 26.24 7.97 7.03
CA SER A 266 27.39 8.73 6.60
C SER A 266 27.79 9.54 7.82
N THR A 267 28.44 8.87 8.76
CA THR A 267 29.40 9.45 9.67
C THR A 267 30.50 10.07 8.81
N HIS A 268 30.19 11.24 8.24
CA HIS A 268 31.21 12.24 8.02
C HIS A 268 31.57 12.78 9.40
N SER A 269 32.48 12.04 10.06
CA SER A 269 33.36 12.61 11.05
C SER A 269 34.07 13.79 10.38
N VAL A 270 33.77 15.00 10.83
CA VAL A 270 34.66 16.15 10.71
C VAL A 270 35.62 16.10 11.88
#